data_AF-A0A6M1ZXG1-F1
#
_entry.id   AF-A0A6M1ZXG1-F1
#
_cell.length_a   1.000
_cell.length_b   1.000
_cell.length_c   1.000
_cell.angle_alpha   90.00
_cell.angle_beta   90.00
_cell.angle_gamma   90.00
#
_symmetry.space_group_name_H-M   'P 1'
#
loop_
_entity.id
_entity.type
_entity.pdbx_description
1 polymer ?
#
loop_
_entity_poly.entity_id
_entity_poly.type
_entity_poly.pdbx_seq_one_letter_code
_entity_poly.pdbx_strand_id
1 'polypeptide(L)'
;MNTSPNEDLKKAVDIIMEERGPLEPSKLIPMEVLELQARSEIREMLRFNEEAQNIKNALHVLAVVGPQIHGQQYMEKMFEELHGVGERMEEFADRIANEPNKIIDIIGISYESLESILIIAKDQYENNQMKSAEHLYFLLTTFCPFNADFWFCLGSARQNQEKYIEATQNYIKAAEVDTKDPLPYLYAAECCLNEGDLKSAEMWQDAGLNRLHEIEDNEEVGKLFSDFNDVMKATA
;
A
#
# COMPACT_ATOMS: atom_id res chain seq x y z
N MET A 1 -10.91 -7.87 28.73
CA MET A 1 -9.69 -7.07 28.55
C MET A 1 -9.84 -6.46 27.17
N ASN A 2 -10.16 -5.18 27.08
CA ASN A 2 -10.33 -4.47 25.81
C ASN A 2 -8.94 -4.18 25.26
N THR A 3 -8.48 -4.97 24.30
CA THR A 3 -7.45 -4.52 23.36
C THR A 3 -8.08 -3.44 22.49
N SER A 4 -7.36 -2.34 22.27
CA SER A 4 -7.80 -1.29 21.35
C SER A 4 -7.91 -1.90 19.94
N PRO A 5 -8.86 -1.48 19.09
CA PRO A 5 -8.88 -1.88 17.68
C PRO A 5 -7.50 -1.78 17.01
N ASN A 6 -6.71 -0.79 17.44
CA ASN A 6 -5.36 -0.53 16.97
C ASN A 6 -4.31 -1.61 17.33
N GLU A 7 -4.50 -2.39 18.41
CA GLU A 7 -3.62 -3.50 18.78
C GLU A 7 -3.91 -4.78 17.98
N ASP A 8 -5.16 -4.99 17.59
CA ASP A 8 -5.56 -6.14 16.77
C ASP A 8 -5.27 -5.88 15.28
N LEU A 9 -5.33 -4.61 14.83
CA LEU A 9 -4.76 -4.12 13.58
C LEU A 9 -3.26 -4.38 13.46
N LYS A 10 -2.51 -4.05 14.52
CA LYS A 10 -1.06 -4.29 14.55
C LYS A 10 -0.74 -5.77 14.41
N LYS A 11 -1.47 -6.63 15.13
CA LYS A 11 -1.31 -8.09 15.00
C LYS A 11 -1.70 -8.61 13.63
N ALA A 12 -2.77 -8.12 13.01
CA ALA A 12 -3.17 -8.54 11.67
C ALA A 12 -2.12 -8.15 10.62
N VAL A 13 -1.56 -6.94 10.71
CA VAL A 13 -0.44 -6.50 9.87
C VAL A 13 0.80 -7.36 10.13
N ASP A 14 1.14 -7.63 11.39
CA ASP A 14 2.29 -8.46 11.76
C ASP A 14 2.13 -9.91 11.24
N ILE A 15 0.94 -10.50 11.35
CA ILE A 15 0.62 -11.86 10.86
C ILE A 15 0.69 -11.94 9.33
N ILE A 16 0.10 -10.98 8.61
CA ILE A 16 0.13 -10.94 7.13
C ILE A 16 1.57 -10.73 6.62
N MET A 17 2.39 -9.98 7.36
CA MET A 17 3.76 -9.64 7.00
C MET A 17 4.77 -10.73 7.39
N GLU A 18 4.51 -11.53 8.43
CA GLU A 18 5.36 -12.65 8.86
C GLU A 18 5.15 -13.92 8.02
N GLU A 19 3.95 -14.15 7.45
CA GLU A 19 3.63 -15.38 6.71
C GLU A 19 3.90 -15.33 5.19
N ARG A 20 4.03 -14.14 4.59
CA ARG A 20 4.29 -14.02 3.14
C ARG A 20 5.80 -14.09 2.86
N GLY A 21 6.21 -15.23 2.31
CA GLY A 21 7.57 -15.49 1.79
C GLY A 21 8.02 -14.48 0.71
N PRO A 22 9.21 -14.67 0.10
CA PRO A 22 9.81 -13.68 -0.79
C PRO A 22 8.86 -13.25 -1.91
N LEU A 23 8.91 -11.96 -2.27
CA LEU A 23 8.15 -11.27 -3.32
C LEU A 23 7.78 -12.20 -4.50
N GLU A 24 6.61 -12.81 -4.46
CA GLU A 24 6.07 -13.56 -5.59
C GLU A 24 5.15 -12.66 -6.43
N PRO A 25 5.30 -12.63 -7.77
CA PRO A 25 4.39 -11.91 -8.64
C PRO A 25 2.97 -12.47 -8.51
N SER A 26 2.05 -11.72 -7.88
CA SER A 26 0.68 -12.17 -7.66
C SER A 26 -0.11 -12.26 -8.98
N LYS A 27 -0.98 -13.27 -9.06
CA LYS A 27 -1.71 -13.67 -10.28
C LYS A 27 -2.97 -12.83 -10.51
N LEU A 28 -2.83 -11.87 -11.42
CA LEU A 28 -3.73 -11.32 -12.46
C LEU A 28 -5.23 -11.05 -12.17
N ILE A 29 -5.56 -9.75 -12.19
CA ILE A 29 -6.64 -9.17 -13.03
C ILE A 29 -6.29 -9.36 -14.53
N PRO A 30 -7.26 -9.47 -15.47
CA PRO A 30 -6.98 -9.36 -16.89
C PRO A 30 -6.13 -8.12 -17.21
N MET A 31 -4.89 -8.37 -17.62
CA MET A 31 -3.82 -7.37 -17.75
C MET A 31 -4.26 -6.10 -18.52
N GLU A 32 -5.11 -6.26 -19.52
CA GLU A 32 -5.60 -5.17 -20.39
C GLU A 32 -6.44 -4.11 -19.65
N VAL A 33 -7.15 -4.46 -18.58
CA VAL A 33 -7.98 -3.53 -17.79
C VAL A 33 -7.12 -2.75 -16.79
N LEU A 34 -6.21 -3.46 -16.12
CA LEU A 34 -5.25 -2.90 -15.17
C LEU A 34 -4.25 -1.97 -15.88
N GLU A 35 -3.83 -2.33 -17.10
CA GLU A 35 -2.98 -1.52 -17.96
C GLU A 35 -3.64 -0.21 -18.38
N LEU A 36 -4.93 -0.22 -18.72
CA LEU A 36 -5.66 0.99 -19.08
C LEU A 36 -5.83 1.94 -17.88
N GLN A 37 -6.12 1.40 -16.69
CA GLN A 37 -6.22 2.17 -15.44
C GLN A 37 -4.86 2.72 -14.99
N ALA A 38 -3.81 1.89 -14.97
CA ALA A 38 -2.46 2.33 -14.64
C ALA A 38 -1.95 3.38 -15.62
N ARG A 39 -2.25 3.26 -16.93
CA ARG A 39 -1.92 4.29 -17.94
C ARG A 39 -2.63 5.62 -17.70
N SER A 40 -3.90 5.61 -17.30
CA SER A 40 -4.59 6.86 -16.95
C SER A 40 -4.05 7.47 -15.65
N GLU A 41 -3.82 6.63 -14.63
CA GLU A 41 -3.35 7.06 -13.31
C GLU A 41 -1.92 7.62 -13.39
N ILE A 42 -0.98 6.94 -14.05
CA ILE A 42 0.39 7.44 -14.23
C ILE A 42 0.39 8.78 -15.00
N ARG A 43 -0.52 8.94 -15.97
CA ARG A 43 -0.64 10.18 -16.77
C ARG A 43 -1.27 11.32 -15.97
N GLU A 44 -2.14 11.03 -15.00
CA GLU A 44 -2.65 12.02 -14.05
C GLU A 44 -1.64 12.33 -12.94
N MET A 45 -0.90 11.32 -12.47
CA MET A 45 0.14 11.46 -11.44
C MET A 45 1.26 12.42 -11.87
N LEU A 46 1.69 12.31 -13.14
CA LEU A 46 2.70 13.19 -13.72
C LEU A 46 2.25 14.67 -13.87
N ARG A 47 1.00 15.03 -13.52
CA ARG A 47 0.43 16.37 -13.73
C ARG A 47 0.27 17.26 -12.49
N PHE A 48 0.49 16.82 -11.23
CA PHE A 48 0.25 17.68 -10.04
C PHE A 48 1.31 17.65 -8.91
N ASN A 49 1.39 18.79 -8.21
CA ASN A 49 2.44 19.25 -7.27
C ASN A 49 2.57 18.43 -5.95
N GLU A 50 1.55 17.66 -5.57
CA GLU A 50 1.49 16.99 -4.27
C GLU A 50 2.20 15.63 -4.26
N GLU A 51 2.07 14.85 -5.33
CA GLU A 51 2.74 13.55 -5.46
C GLU A 51 4.26 13.72 -5.64
N ALA A 52 4.66 14.73 -6.41
CA ALA A 52 6.07 15.15 -6.49
C ALA A 52 6.60 15.57 -5.10
N GLN A 53 5.75 16.14 -4.24
CA GLN A 53 6.11 16.47 -2.88
C GLN A 53 6.23 15.22 -1.99
N ASN A 54 5.36 14.23 -2.16
CA ASN A 54 5.47 12.93 -1.47
C ASN A 54 6.77 12.21 -1.82
N ILE A 55 7.17 12.19 -3.10
CA ILE A 55 8.46 11.62 -3.52
C ILE A 55 9.62 12.39 -2.89
N LYS A 56 9.61 13.73 -2.91
CA LYS A 56 10.65 14.54 -2.27
C LYS A 56 10.75 14.26 -0.77
N ASN A 57 9.62 14.13 -0.09
CA ASN A 57 9.59 13.82 1.34
C ASN A 57 10.11 12.40 1.60
N ALA A 58 9.77 11.42 0.75
CA ALA A 58 10.31 10.06 0.85
C ALA A 58 11.85 10.06 0.73
N LEU A 59 12.40 10.77 -0.26
CA LEU A 59 13.84 10.93 -0.43
C LEU A 59 14.50 11.60 0.78
N HIS A 60 13.83 12.59 1.38
CA HIS A 60 14.31 13.22 2.62
C HIS A 60 14.35 12.23 3.79
N VAL A 61 13.30 11.42 3.97
CA VAL A 61 13.27 10.37 5.00
C VAL A 61 14.40 9.37 4.78
N LEU A 62 14.61 8.90 3.55
CA LEU A 62 15.72 8.00 3.21
C LEU A 62 17.07 8.63 3.57
N ALA A 63 17.27 9.92 3.31
CA ALA A 63 18.54 10.60 3.57
C ALA A 63 18.84 10.77 5.06
N VAL A 64 17.80 10.91 5.89
CA VAL A 64 17.93 11.14 7.34
C VAL A 64 17.99 9.82 8.11
N VAL A 65 17.11 8.86 7.77
CA VAL A 65 16.93 7.61 8.50
C VAL A 65 17.80 6.50 7.92
N GLY A 66 17.90 6.42 6.58
CA GLY A 66 18.61 5.34 5.90
C GLY A 66 20.05 5.10 6.38
N PRO A 67 20.88 6.14 6.62
CA PRO A 67 22.23 5.94 7.13
C PRO A 67 22.31 5.30 8.51
N GLN A 68 21.26 5.43 9.33
CA GLN A 68 21.19 4.83 10.67
C GLN A 68 20.92 3.31 10.60
N ILE A 69 20.26 2.86 9.53
CA ILE A 69 19.86 1.46 9.33
C ILE A 69 20.88 0.71 8.47
N HIS A 70 21.29 1.29 7.33
CA HIS A 70 22.15 0.61 6.35
C HIS A 70 23.56 1.19 6.24
N GLY A 71 23.84 2.32 6.90
CA GLY A 71 25.12 3.03 6.79
C GLY A 71 25.20 3.98 5.60
N GLN A 72 25.98 5.05 5.78
CA GLN A 72 26.11 6.15 4.81
C GLN A 72 26.51 5.70 3.41
N GLN A 73 27.52 4.81 3.30
CA GLN A 73 28.06 4.38 2.00
C GLN A 73 27.03 3.60 1.18
N TYR A 74 26.16 2.83 1.83
CA TYR A 74 25.09 2.12 1.13
C TYR A 74 24.04 3.09 0.59
N MET A 75 23.64 4.06 1.43
CA MET A 75 22.66 5.07 1.02
C MET A 75 23.16 5.93 -0.14
N GLU A 76 24.45 6.27 -0.18
CA GLU A 76 25.04 7.01 -1.32
C GLU A 76 24.85 6.26 -2.64
N LYS A 77 25.09 4.95 -2.67
CA LYS A 77 24.85 4.12 -3.86
C LYS A 77 23.37 4.05 -4.23
N MET A 78 22.49 3.86 -3.24
CA MET A 78 21.05 3.87 -3.48
C MET A 78 20.60 5.23 -4.07
N PHE A 79 21.14 6.35 -3.60
CA PHE A 79 20.81 7.65 -4.15
C PHE A 79 21.33 7.85 -5.58
N GLU A 80 22.43 7.21 -5.98
CA GLU A 80 22.87 7.17 -7.38
C GLU A 80 21.83 6.45 -8.26
N GLU A 81 21.22 5.37 -7.77
CA GLU A 81 20.13 4.67 -8.48
C GLU A 81 18.86 5.52 -8.54
N LEU A 82 18.45 6.13 -7.42
CA LEU A 82 17.25 6.97 -7.35
C LEU A 82 17.38 8.28 -8.12
N HIS A 83 18.61 8.74 -8.36
CA HIS A 83 18.86 9.92 -9.17
C HIS A 83 18.41 9.70 -10.61
N GLY A 84 17.65 10.64 -11.16
CA GLY A 84 17.20 10.55 -12.55
C GLY A 84 16.01 9.60 -12.79
N VAL A 85 15.41 9.01 -11.73
CA VAL A 85 14.30 8.07 -11.90
C VAL A 85 13.10 8.73 -12.57
N GLY A 86 12.78 9.97 -12.22
CA GLY A 86 11.67 10.70 -12.84
C GLY A 86 11.86 10.87 -14.35
N GLU A 87 13.07 11.26 -14.76
CA GLU A 87 13.45 11.40 -16.17
C GLU A 87 13.39 10.06 -16.91
N ARG A 88 13.85 8.96 -16.28
CA ARG A 88 13.75 7.62 -16.87
C ARG A 88 12.30 7.13 -16.97
N MET A 89 11.45 7.45 -15.99
CA MET A 89 10.02 7.14 -16.06
C MET A 89 9.34 7.88 -17.22
N GLU A 90 9.70 9.14 -17.45
CA GLU A 90 9.18 9.93 -18.57
C GLU A 90 9.72 9.41 -19.91
N GLU A 91 11.03 9.17 -20.02
CA GLU A 91 11.70 8.65 -21.21
C GLU A 91 11.16 7.28 -21.62
N PHE A 92 10.93 6.39 -20.66
CA PHE A 92 10.48 5.02 -20.89
C PHE A 92 8.99 4.81 -20.61
N ALA A 93 8.18 5.87 -20.58
CA ALA A 93 6.75 5.79 -20.25
C ALA A 93 5.99 4.76 -21.10
N ASP A 94 6.23 4.71 -22.42
CA ASP A 94 5.61 3.74 -23.31
C ASP A 94 6.04 2.30 -23.00
N ARG A 95 7.31 2.10 -22.64
CA ARG A 95 7.81 0.77 -22.28
C ARG A 95 7.23 0.32 -20.94
N ILE A 96 7.22 1.20 -19.95
CA ILE A 96 6.57 0.99 -18.66
C ILE A 96 5.11 0.62 -18.87
N ALA A 97 4.39 1.35 -19.72
CA ALA A 97 3.00 1.09 -20.02
C ALA A 97 2.73 -0.25 -20.71
N ASN A 98 3.73 -0.88 -21.35
CA ASN A 98 3.63 -2.18 -22.03
C ASN A 98 4.24 -3.34 -21.20
N GLU A 99 5.13 -3.05 -20.26
CA GLU A 99 5.81 -4.03 -19.40
C GLU A 99 5.79 -3.55 -17.93
N PRO A 100 4.61 -3.33 -17.33
CA PRO A 100 4.53 -2.56 -16.09
C PRO A 100 5.01 -3.40 -14.87
N ASN A 101 5.14 -4.72 -15.03
CA ASN A 101 5.81 -5.61 -14.09
C ASN A 101 7.36 -5.54 -14.12
N LYS A 102 7.95 -4.83 -15.10
CA LYS A 102 9.39 -4.61 -15.22
C LYS A 102 9.79 -3.17 -14.92
N ILE A 103 8.91 -2.39 -14.28
CA ILE A 103 9.15 -0.96 -13.99
C ILE A 103 10.52 -0.76 -13.34
N ILE A 104 10.84 -1.51 -12.28
CA ILE A 104 12.10 -1.38 -11.55
C ILE A 104 13.33 -1.63 -12.43
N ASP A 105 13.27 -2.61 -13.32
CA ASP A 105 14.35 -2.89 -14.29
C ASP A 105 14.49 -1.76 -15.31
N ILE A 106 13.36 -1.22 -15.77
CA ILE A 106 13.31 -0.13 -16.76
C ILE A 106 13.89 1.16 -16.18
N ILE A 107 13.54 1.48 -14.93
CA ILE A 107 14.00 2.68 -14.25
C ILE A 107 15.33 2.47 -13.51
N GLY A 108 15.91 1.27 -13.59
CA GLY A 108 17.26 0.98 -13.07
C GLY A 108 17.38 1.04 -11.56
N ILE A 109 16.35 0.61 -10.82
CA ILE A 109 16.39 0.46 -9.37
C ILE A 109 16.64 -1.00 -9.03
N SER A 110 17.62 -1.27 -8.16
CA SER A 110 17.92 -2.64 -7.75
C SER A 110 16.86 -3.19 -6.77
N TYR A 111 16.75 -4.52 -6.71
CA TYR A 111 15.88 -5.17 -5.72
C TYR A 111 16.34 -4.89 -4.29
N GLU A 112 17.66 -4.80 -4.06
CA GLU A 112 18.23 -4.43 -2.76
C GLU A 112 17.83 -3.02 -2.34
N SER A 113 17.85 -2.05 -3.26
CA SER A 113 17.37 -0.70 -3.02
C SER A 113 15.87 -0.67 -2.66
N LEU A 114 15.05 -1.44 -3.38
CA LEU A 114 13.61 -1.57 -3.11
C LEU A 114 13.34 -2.20 -1.72
N GLU A 115 14.06 -3.27 -1.39
CA GLU A 115 13.98 -3.95 -0.10
C GLU A 115 14.40 -3.02 1.04
N SER A 116 15.47 -2.24 0.87
CA SER A 116 15.87 -1.24 1.86
C SER A 116 14.83 -0.14 2.07
N ILE A 117 14.17 0.35 1.02
CA ILE A 117 13.06 1.31 1.17
C ILE A 117 11.94 0.70 2.02
N LEU A 118 11.61 -0.57 1.79
CA LEU A 118 10.61 -1.30 2.57
C LEU A 118 11.03 -1.47 4.05
N ILE A 119 12.29 -1.83 4.31
CA ILE A 119 12.82 -1.94 5.68
C ILE A 119 12.70 -0.61 6.42
N ILE A 120 13.08 0.50 5.78
CA ILE A 120 12.98 1.83 6.38
C ILE A 120 11.50 2.21 6.57
N ALA A 121 10.61 1.89 5.62
CA ALA A 121 9.18 2.16 5.75
C ALA A 121 8.56 1.42 6.94
N LYS A 122 8.90 0.14 7.12
CA LYS A 122 8.47 -0.69 8.26
C LYS A 122 8.98 -0.12 9.59
N ASP A 123 10.27 0.19 9.69
CA ASP A 123 10.85 0.82 10.87
C ASP A 123 10.12 2.12 11.25
N GLN A 124 9.84 2.99 10.26
CA GLN A 124 9.12 4.23 10.52
C GLN A 124 7.67 3.98 10.97
N TYR A 125 7.00 2.99 10.40
CA TYR A 125 5.65 2.60 10.79
C TYR A 125 5.61 2.05 12.23
N GLU A 126 6.52 1.14 12.57
CA GLU A 126 6.64 0.54 13.90
C GLU A 126 6.97 1.56 15.00
N ASN A 127 7.75 2.60 14.64
CA ASN A 127 8.08 3.72 15.52
C ASN A 127 7.03 4.84 15.52
N ASN A 128 5.83 4.55 15.02
CA ASN A 128 4.68 5.47 14.95
C ASN A 128 4.95 6.77 14.16
N GLN A 129 5.95 6.76 13.28
CA GLN A 129 6.27 7.87 12.37
C GLN A 129 5.43 7.76 11.09
N MET A 130 4.10 7.79 11.24
CA MET A 130 3.15 7.46 10.17
C MET A 130 3.31 8.32 8.91
N LYS A 131 3.67 9.60 9.05
CA LYS A 131 3.97 10.48 7.90
C LYS A 131 5.17 10.02 7.09
N SER A 132 6.25 9.63 7.78
CA SER A 132 7.46 9.11 7.13
C SER A 132 7.15 7.79 6.43
N ALA A 133 6.44 6.88 7.10
CA ALA A 133 6.01 5.61 6.54
C ALA A 133 5.12 5.81 5.30
N GLU A 134 4.13 6.73 5.35
CA GLU A 134 3.27 7.07 4.22
C GLU A 134 4.09 7.49 2.99
N HIS A 135 5.07 8.39 3.15
CA HIS A 135 5.89 8.83 2.02
C HIS A 135 6.69 7.69 1.40
N LEU A 136 7.24 6.79 2.21
CA LEU A 136 8.00 5.64 1.72
C LEU A 136 7.12 4.59 1.06
N TYR A 137 5.95 4.29 1.64
CA TYR A 137 4.97 3.39 0.99
C TYR A 137 4.43 3.97 -0.30
N PHE A 138 4.23 5.30 -0.39
CA PHE A 138 3.85 5.96 -1.64
C PHE A 138 4.94 5.81 -2.71
N LEU A 139 6.22 5.89 -2.32
CA LEU A 139 7.32 5.65 -3.25
C LEU A 139 7.33 4.19 -3.73
N LEU A 140 7.06 3.23 -2.83
CA LEU A 140 6.95 1.81 -3.19
C LEU A 140 5.78 1.53 -4.13
N THR A 141 4.60 2.14 -3.94
CA THR A 141 3.47 1.99 -4.88
C THR A 141 3.77 2.64 -6.23
N THR A 142 4.59 3.69 -6.28
CA THR A 142 5.05 4.30 -7.53
C THR A 142 5.96 3.35 -8.32
N PHE A 143 6.86 2.63 -7.64
CA PHE A 143 7.80 1.71 -8.30
C PHE A 143 7.20 0.33 -8.58
N CYS A 144 6.24 -0.09 -7.76
CA CYS A 144 5.64 -1.41 -7.80
C CYS A 144 4.10 -1.31 -7.67
N PRO A 145 3.41 -0.71 -8.66
CA PRO A 145 1.97 -0.45 -8.58
C PRO A 145 1.11 -1.72 -8.60
N PHE A 146 1.67 -2.89 -8.91
CA PHE A 146 0.98 -4.19 -8.87
C PHE A 146 1.31 -5.02 -7.63
N ASN A 147 1.92 -4.41 -6.61
CA ASN A 147 2.06 -5.04 -5.31
C ASN A 147 0.95 -4.54 -4.39
N ALA A 148 -0.03 -5.39 -4.10
CA ALA A 148 -1.17 -5.06 -3.25
C ALA A 148 -0.75 -4.67 -1.83
N ASP A 149 0.30 -5.29 -1.29
CA ASP A 149 0.77 -5.05 0.08
C ASP A 149 1.26 -3.61 0.25
N PHE A 150 1.88 -3.01 -0.78
CA PHE A 150 2.33 -1.62 -0.72
C PHE A 150 1.16 -0.64 -0.68
N TRP A 151 0.09 -0.91 -1.44
CA TRP A 151 -1.14 -0.12 -1.39
C TRP A 151 -1.83 -0.28 -0.03
N PHE A 152 -1.88 -1.50 0.50
CA PHE A 152 -2.43 -1.78 1.81
C PHE A 152 -1.67 -1.03 2.92
N CYS A 153 -0.34 -1.12 2.93
CA CYS A 153 0.50 -0.40 3.88
C CYS A 153 0.35 1.12 3.78
N LEU A 154 0.23 1.66 2.56
CA LEU A 154 -0.05 3.09 2.35
C LEU A 154 -1.42 3.48 2.91
N GLY A 155 -2.44 2.63 2.69
CA GLY A 155 -3.77 2.78 3.30
C GLY A 155 -3.70 2.81 4.82
N SER A 156 -2.98 1.87 5.42
CA SER A 156 -2.82 1.75 6.86
C SER A 156 -2.07 2.93 7.49
N ALA A 157 -0.97 3.38 6.88
CA ALA A 157 -0.27 4.58 7.32
C ALA A 157 -1.16 5.84 7.27
N ARG A 158 -2.09 5.92 6.32
CA ARG A 158 -3.06 7.02 6.20
C ARG A 158 -4.22 6.88 7.19
N GLN A 159 -4.74 5.68 7.40
CA GLN A 159 -5.78 5.39 8.41
C GLN A 159 -5.30 5.78 9.81
N ASN A 160 -4.06 5.44 10.17
CA ASN A 160 -3.46 5.83 11.46
C ASN A 160 -3.24 7.35 11.62
N GLN A 161 -3.32 8.10 10.52
CA GLN A 161 -3.29 9.57 10.51
C GLN A 161 -4.70 10.18 10.41
N GLU A 162 -5.76 9.37 10.53
CA GLU A 162 -7.15 9.78 10.36
C GLU A 162 -7.47 10.33 8.97
N LYS A 163 -6.64 10.00 7.97
CA LYS A 163 -6.87 10.33 6.54
C LYS A 163 -7.75 9.26 5.89
N TYR A 164 -8.97 9.11 6.39
CA TYR A 164 -9.82 7.96 6.10
C TYR A 164 -10.27 7.89 4.63
N ILE A 165 -10.47 9.03 3.97
CA ILE A 165 -10.85 9.08 2.54
C ILE A 165 -9.70 8.52 1.68
N GLU A 166 -8.49 9.02 1.89
CA GLU A 166 -7.30 8.59 1.15
C GLU A 166 -6.87 7.17 1.51
N ALA A 167 -7.11 6.74 2.76
CA ALA A 167 -6.89 5.36 3.18
C ALA A 167 -7.84 4.40 2.44
N THR A 168 -9.13 4.76 2.38
CA THR A 168 -10.16 3.98 1.64
C THR A 168 -9.75 3.78 0.18
N GLN A 169 -9.29 4.85 -0.49
CA GLN A 169 -8.83 4.77 -1.88
C GLN A 169 -7.68 3.78 -2.06
N ASN A 170 -6.69 3.81 -1.16
CA ASN A 170 -5.55 2.90 -1.21
C ASN A 170 -5.92 1.45 -0.90
N TYR A 171 -6.83 1.22 0.05
CA TYR A 171 -7.34 -0.11 0.33
C TYR A 171 -8.11 -0.68 -0.84
N ILE A 172 -8.95 0.12 -1.51
CA ILE A 172 -9.61 -0.29 -2.75
C ILE A 172 -8.57 -0.63 -3.82
N LYS A 173 -7.50 0.18 -3.95
CA LYS A 173 -6.43 -0.12 -4.90
C LYS A 173 -5.72 -1.44 -4.59
N ALA A 174 -5.48 -1.74 -3.33
CA ALA A 174 -4.94 -3.05 -2.91
C ALA A 174 -5.89 -4.19 -3.30
N ALA A 175 -7.19 -4.02 -3.10
CA ALA A 175 -8.23 -4.98 -3.46
C ALA A 175 -8.38 -5.16 -4.98
N GLU A 176 -8.13 -4.11 -5.78
CA GLU A 176 -8.03 -4.24 -7.24
C GLU A 176 -6.80 -5.08 -7.59
N VAL A 177 -5.62 -4.74 -7.06
CA VAL A 177 -4.38 -5.43 -7.41
C VAL A 177 -4.39 -6.91 -7.02
N ASP A 178 -4.76 -7.22 -5.78
CA ASP A 178 -5.01 -8.59 -5.32
C ASP A 178 -6.49 -8.79 -5.08
N THR A 179 -7.20 -9.11 -6.16
CA THR A 179 -8.64 -9.35 -6.07
C THR A 179 -8.98 -10.39 -5.02
N LYS A 180 -8.10 -11.36 -4.72
CA LYS A 180 -8.37 -12.48 -3.81
C LYS A 180 -8.39 -12.09 -2.35
N ASP A 181 -7.76 -10.99 -1.97
CA ASP A 181 -7.71 -10.60 -0.58
C ASP A 181 -9.03 -9.92 -0.16
N PRO A 182 -9.78 -10.47 0.82
CA PRO A 182 -10.96 -9.81 1.34
C PRO A 182 -10.63 -8.67 2.30
N LEU A 183 -9.43 -8.66 2.91
CA LEU A 183 -9.09 -7.71 3.98
C LEU A 183 -9.12 -6.24 3.56
N PRO A 184 -8.58 -5.82 2.39
CA PRO A 184 -8.64 -4.42 2.03
C PRO A 184 -10.06 -3.84 2.02
N TYR A 185 -11.07 -4.64 1.68
CA TYR A 185 -12.47 -4.21 1.76
C TYR A 185 -12.95 -3.95 3.19
N LEU A 186 -12.52 -4.77 4.16
CA LEU A 186 -12.84 -4.56 5.57
C LEU A 186 -12.24 -3.23 6.07
N TYR A 187 -10.98 -2.96 5.75
CA TYR A 187 -10.31 -1.72 6.16
C TYR A 187 -10.89 -0.49 5.46
N ALA A 188 -11.31 -0.61 4.20
CA ALA A 188 -12.09 0.42 3.53
C ALA A 188 -13.43 0.68 4.26
N ALA A 189 -14.13 -0.38 4.68
CA ALA A 189 -15.36 -0.26 5.45
C ALA A 189 -15.14 0.44 6.80
N GLU A 190 -14.08 0.09 7.52
CA GLU A 190 -13.68 0.75 8.77
C GLU A 190 -13.41 2.24 8.57
N CYS A 191 -12.69 2.61 7.50
CA CYS A 191 -12.44 4.01 7.18
C CYS A 191 -13.75 4.76 6.88
N CYS A 192 -14.66 4.19 6.10
CA CYS A 192 -15.98 4.77 5.85
C CYS A 192 -16.80 4.94 7.13
N LEU A 193 -16.74 3.98 8.06
CA LEU A 193 -17.43 4.08 9.34
C LEU A 193 -16.86 5.21 10.21
N ASN A 194 -15.54 5.38 10.26
CA ASN A 194 -14.89 6.47 10.98
C ASN A 194 -15.25 7.86 10.41
N GLU A 195 -15.49 7.95 9.11
CA GLU A 195 -16.04 9.16 8.45
C GLU A 195 -17.54 9.37 8.71
N GLY A 196 -18.23 8.41 9.32
CA GLY A 196 -19.68 8.42 9.52
C GLY A 196 -20.49 8.05 8.28
N ASP A 197 -19.85 7.53 7.23
CA ASP A 197 -20.52 7.02 6.02
C ASP A 197 -20.88 5.54 6.19
N LEU A 198 -21.94 5.30 6.97
CA LEU A 198 -22.44 3.95 7.24
C LEU A 198 -22.80 3.20 5.95
N LYS A 199 -23.32 3.90 4.94
CA LYS A 199 -23.74 3.28 3.68
C LYS A 199 -22.55 2.73 2.91
N SER A 200 -21.47 3.49 2.79
CA SER A 200 -20.25 3.01 2.13
C SER A 200 -19.55 1.92 2.96
N ALA A 201 -19.62 2.00 4.29
CA ALA A 201 -19.11 0.96 5.17
C ALA A 201 -19.83 -0.39 4.96
N GLU A 202 -21.17 -0.40 4.92
CA GLU A 202 -21.95 -1.61 4.59
C GLU A 202 -21.59 -2.16 3.21
N MET A 203 -21.48 -1.28 2.21
CA MET A 203 -21.14 -1.67 0.84
C MET A 203 -19.77 -2.37 0.76
N TRP A 204 -18.74 -1.83 1.41
CA TRP A 204 -17.41 -2.42 1.39
C TRP A 204 -17.34 -3.69 2.24
N GLN A 205 -18.05 -3.75 3.35
CA GLN A 205 -18.15 -4.98 4.14
C GLN A 205 -18.77 -6.12 3.34
N ASP A 206 -19.87 -5.86 2.63
CA ASP A 206 -20.51 -6.86 1.76
C ASP A 206 -19.58 -7.32 0.64
N ALA A 207 -18.80 -6.40 0.04
CA ALA A 207 -17.80 -6.75 -0.96
C ALA A 207 -16.72 -7.69 -0.39
N GLY A 208 -16.21 -7.40 0.81
CA GLY A 208 -15.24 -8.24 1.49
C GLY A 208 -15.79 -9.62 1.89
N LEU A 209 -17.04 -9.70 2.39
CA LEU A 209 -17.70 -10.96 2.71
C LEU A 209 -17.93 -11.83 1.47
N ASN A 210 -18.37 -11.22 0.36
CA ASN A 210 -18.51 -11.94 -0.91
C ASN A 210 -17.17 -12.56 -1.33
N ARG A 211 -16.07 -11.84 -1.13
CA ARG A 211 -14.75 -12.36 -1.48
C ARG A 211 -14.25 -13.43 -0.52
N LEU A 212 -14.50 -13.28 0.78
CA LEU A 212 -14.18 -14.28 1.79
C LEU A 212 -14.88 -15.61 1.50
N HIS A 213 -16.14 -15.60 1.06
CA HIS A 213 -16.87 -16.83 0.70
C HIS A 213 -16.24 -17.60 -0.48
N GLU A 214 -15.45 -16.94 -1.31
CA GLU A 214 -14.74 -17.58 -2.43
C GLU A 214 -13.42 -18.22 -2.01
N ILE A 215 -12.96 -17.98 -0.77
CA ILE A 215 -11.75 -18.54 -0.19
C ILE A 215 -12.17 -19.56 0.88
N GLU A 216 -11.92 -20.84 0.62
CA GLU A 216 -12.18 -21.89 1.62
C GLU A 216 -11.28 -21.72 2.85
N ASP A 217 -11.85 -21.87 4.05
CA ASP A 217 -11.17 -21.91 5.36
C ASP A 217 -10.26 -20.70 5.68
N ASN A 218 -10.87 -19.55 5.97
CA ASN A 218 -10.18 -18.43 6.62
C ASN A 218 -10.95 -17.95 7.87
N GLU A 219 -10.93 -18.78 8.92
CA GLU A 219 -11.67 -18.55 10.17
C GLU A 219 -11.28 -17.23 10.86
N GLU A 220 -10.00 -16.87 10.82
CA GLU A 220 -9.50 -15.64 11.47
C GLU A 220 -10.02 -14.39 10.78
N VAL A 221 -9.94 -14.33 9.45
CA VAL A 221 -10.49 -13.21 8.69
C VAL A 221 -12.02 -13.19 8.81
N GLY A 222 -12.69 -14.34 8.77
CA GLY A 222 -14.14 -14.42 9.01
C GLY A 222 -14.56 -13.87 10.36
N LYS A 223 -13.76 -14.08 11.41
CA LYS A 223 -14.00 -13.48 12.72
C LYS A 223 -13.91 -11.96 12.67
N LEU A 224 -12.91 -11.38 11.99
CA LEU A 224 -12.78 -9.93 11.85
C LEU A 224 -14.03 -9.30 11.20
N PHE A 225 -14.55 -9.91 10.14
CA PHE A 225 -15.78 -9.46 9.50
C PHE A 225 -17.01 -9.57 10.42
N SER A 226 -17.09 -10.62 11.23
CA SER A 226 -18.14 -10.79 12.24
C SER A 226 -18.06 -9.71 13.32
N ASP A 227 -16.88 -9.48 13.87
CA ASP A 227 -16.64 -8.48 14.92
C ASP A 227 -16.98 -7.06 14.39
N PHE A 228 -16.58 -6.74 13.16
CA PHE A 228 -16.92 -5.47 12.52
C PHE A 228 -18.44 -5.30 12.28
N ASN A 229 -19.15 -6.36 11.90
CA ASN A 229 -20.62 -6.33 11.74
C ASN A 229 -21.34 -5.95 13.05
N ASP A 230 -20.83 -6.43 14.19
CA ASP A 230 -21.42 -6.11 15.48
C ASP A 230 -21.17 -4.63 15.87
N VAL A 231 -20.01 -4.07 15.50
CA VAL A 231 -19.71 -2.63 15.64
C VAL A 231 -20.65 -1.79 14.77
N MET A 232 -20.86 -2.17 13.51
CA MET A 232 -21.76 -1.49 12.59
C MET A 232 -23.19 -1.42 13.15
N LYS A 233 -23.73 -2.54 13.66
CA LYS A 233 -25.08 -2.59 14.27
C LYS A 233 -25.21 -1.74 15.53
N ALA A 234 -24.14 -1.61 16.32
CA ALA A 234 -24.14 -0.78 17.52
C ALA A 234 -24.11 0.72 17.20
N THR A 235 -23.72 1.08 15.98
CA THR A 235 -23.53 2.46 15.52
C THR A 235 -24.75 2.97 14.71
N ALA A 236 -25.66 2.08 14.30
CA ALA A 236 -26.92 2.37 13.60
C ALA A 236 -28.08 2.71 14.54
#